data_AF-A0A0L6Z8U9-F1
#
_entry.id   AF-A0A0L6Z8U9-F1
#
_cell.length_a   1.000
_cell.length_b   1.000
_cell.length_c   1.000
_cell.angle_alpha   90.00
_cell.angle_beta   90.00
_cell.angle_gamma   90.00
#
_symmetry.space_group_name_H-M   'P 1'
#
loop_
_entity.id
_entity.type
_entity.pdbx_description
1 polymer ?
#
loop_
_entity_poly.entity_id
_entity_poly.type
_entity_poly.pdbx_seq_one_letter_code
_entity_poly.pdbx_strand_id
1 'polypeptide(L)'
;MSRYEVNNLIKNLSQSITSKNSIKKLKVWGIAAVIVILTITVGILEHKADENFKNNVLTLNDIVKVFKKQNIYLKEGKLKSTDDFDLKGIKPSIYKIADNKDTILIYIFKSFQEREEVLNETNRYSNSYSFEEVPYNAKNALIVFIPSEIPKTEEDFISIFKTRELISNTVFKFLNDGKERVYKGESENWEGTFTLRYYEHWIEDENGLHYDSYSAQYPKLKYKKTDIGSVGLIIFEYDTTHGKGNFNGLGLNKEGYADIGGGGGSMLEEKAEIKYTIKWKDKEEHIVLKAQ
;
A
#
# COMPACT_ATOMS: atom_id res chain seq x y z
N MET A 1 -20.31 24.60 18.55
CA MET A 1 -20.24 26.06 18.79
C MET A 1 -21.62 26.64 18.54
N SER A 2 -22.28 27.18 19.55
CA SER A 2 -23.69 27.56 19.46
C SER A 2 -23.84 28.96 18.83
N ARG A 3 -24.96 29.24 18.15
CA ARG A 3 -25.27 30.57 17.57
C ARG A 3 -25.15 31.73 18.57
N TYR A 4 -25.20 31.44 19.87
CA TYR A 4 -25.04 32.42 20.94
C TYR A 4 -23.58 32.90 21.09
N GLU A 5 -22.61 32.01 20.86
CA GLU A 5 -21.18 32.33 20.95
C GLU A 5 -20.73 33.22 19.77
N VAL A 6 -21.32 32.99 18.60
CA VAL A 6 -21.06 33.79 17.38
C VAL A 6 -21.57 35.23 17.55
N ASN A 7 -22.74 35.42 18.15
CA ASN A 7 -23.31 36.76 18.35
C ASN A 7 -22.57 37.58 19.41
N ASN A 8 -22.01 36.94 20.44
CA ASN A 8 -21.16 37.62 21.42
C ASN A 8 -19.80 38.03 20.84
N LEU A 9 -19.22 37.21 19.95
CA LEU A 9 -18.00 37.56 19.23
C LEU A 9 -18.20 38.77 18.31
N ILE A 10 -19.33 38.81 17.58
CA ILE A 10 -19.68 39.93 16.69
C ILE A 10 -19.92 41.23 17.50
N LYS A 11 -20.54 41.13 18.68
CA LYS A 11 -20.81 42.30 19.53
C LYS A 11 -19.53 42.88 20.17
N ASN A 12 -18.58 42.02 20.55
CA ASN A 12 -17.28 42.46 21.08
C ASN A 12 -16.38 43.05 19.98
N LEU A 13 -16.50 42.56 18.74
CA LEU A 13 -15.79 43.13 17.59
C LEU A 13 -16.35 44.50 17.15
N SER A 14 -17.65 44.77 17.34
CA SER A 14 -18.22 46.06 16.95
C SER A 14 -17.91 47.19 17.95
N GLN A 15 -17.69 46.86 19.22
CA GLN A 15 -17.38 47.86 20.26
C GLN A 15 -15.93 48.35 20.25
N SER A 16 -14.99 47.64 19.60
CA SER A 16 -13.59 48.09 19.49
C SER A 16 -13.32 49.07 18.34
N ILE A 17 -14.34 49.40 17.51
CA ILE A 17 -14.16 50.15 16.24
C ILE A 17 -14.66 51.60 16.32
N THR A 18 -14.93 52.15 17.51
CA THR A 18 -15.22 53.58 17.68
C THR A 18 -14.06 54.34 18.31
N SER A 19 -13.00 54.56 17.52
CA SER A 19 -12.01 55.61 17.77
C SER A 19 -11.57 56.21 16.44
N LYS A 20 -11.86 57.51 16.27
CA LYS A 20 -11.73 58.30 15.06
C LYS A 20 -10.29 58.81 14.88
N ASN A 21 -9.85 58.81 13.61
CA ASN A 21 -8.97 59.78 12.94
C ASN A 21 -7.48 59.50 12.63
N SER A 22 -6.98 58.27 12.70
CA SER A 22 -5.58 58.00 12.27
C SER A 22 -5.34 56.79 11.33
N ILE A 23 -6.39 56.22 10.71
CA ILE A 23 -6.27 54.92 9.98
C ILE A 23 -6.77 54.99 8.52
N LYS A 24 -6.55 56.10 7.80
CA LYS A 24 -6.87 56.18 6.36
C LYS A 24 -5.70 55.85 5.42
N LYS A 25 -4.44 55.92 5.89
CA LYS A 25 -3.27 55.57 5.06
C LYS A 25 -2.72 54.15 5.28
N LEU A 26 -3.03 53.49 6.42
CA LEU A 26 -2.62 52.09 6.65
C LEU A 26 -3.51 51.04 5.97
N LYS A 27 -4.75 51.39 5.57
CA LYS A 27 -5.71 50.40 5.03
C LYS A 27 -5.43 49.95 3.60
N VAL A 28 -4.78 50.77 2.77
CA VAL A 28 -4.52 50.41 1.36
C VAL A 28 -3.29 49.49 1.25
N TRP A 29 -2.27 49.72 2.07
CA TRP A 29 -1.06 48.88 2.07
C TRP A 29 -1.24 47.55 2.82
N GLY A 30 -2.05 47.53 3.89
CA GLY A 30 -2.35 46.29 4.62
C GLY A 30 -3.17 45.28 3.80
N ILE A 31 -4.11 45.74 2.97
CA ILE A 31 -4.93 44.86 2.13
C ILE A 31 -4.12 44.30 0.94
N ALA A 32 -3.25 45.11 0.33
CA ALA A 32 -2.37 44.66 -0.74
C ALA A 32 -1.32 43.63 -0.25
N ALA A 33 -0.76 43.81 0.95
CA ALA A 33 0.20 42.88 1.54
C ALA A 33 -0.43 41.51 1.87
N VAL A 34 -1.69 41.47 2.34
CA VAL A 34 -2.38 40.20 2.64
C VAL A 34 -2.75 39.43 1.36
N ILE A 35 -3.12 40.12 0.27
CA ILE A 35 -3.41 39.47 -1.01
C ILE A 35 -2.13 38.91 -1.66
N VAL A 36 -1.00 39.61 -1.58
CA VAL A 36 0.30 39.13 -2.09
C VAL A 36 0.83 37.94 -1.25
N ILE A 37 0.62 37.92 0.06
CA ILE A 37 1.00 36.77 0.90
C ILE A 37 0.13 35.54 0.58
N LEU A 38 -1.17 35.72 0.32
CA LEU A 38 -2.07 34.64 -0.05
C LEU A 38 -1.74 34.02 -1.42
N THR A 39 -1.36 34.81 -2.43
CA THR A 39 -0.94 34.28 -3.73
C THR A 39 0.43 33.60 -3.68
N ILE A 40 1.35 34.08 -2.84
CA ILE A 40 2.65 33.41 -2.63
C ILE A 40 2.48 32.08 -1.88
N THR A 41 1.51 31.95 -0.96
CA THR A 41 1.25 30.66 -0.29
C THR A 41 0.57 29.62 -1.17
N VAL A 42 -0.24 30.02 -2.15
CA VAL A 42 -0.84 29.07 -3.11
C VAL A 42 0.20 28.65 -4.17
N GLY A 43 1.01 29.58 -4.67
CA GLY A 43 2.03 29.28 -5.69
C GLY A 43 3.20 28.41 -5.20
N ILE A 44 3.57 28.47 -3.91
CA ILE A 44 4.66 27.64 -3.35
C ILE A 44 4.20 26.20 -3.05
N LEU A 45 2.90 25.96 -2.88
CA LEU A 45 2.35 24.60 -2.69
C LEU A 45 2.13 23.88 -4.02
N GLU A 46 1.78 24.59 -5.09
CA GLU A 46 1.69 24.00 -6.44
C GLU A 46 3.07 23.67 -7.03
N HIS A 47 4.11 24.48 -6.78
CA HIS A 47 5.41 24.23 -7.41
C HIS A 47 6.17 23.00 -6.88
N LYS A 48 5.84 22.51 -5.67
CA LYS A 48 6.41 21.26 -5.12
C LYS A 48 5.59 20.02 -5.45
N ALA A 49 4.33 20.19 -5.81
CA ALA A 49 3.51 19.12 -6.35
C ALA A 49 3.97 18.81 -7.78
N ASP A 50 4.14 19.85 -8.61
CA ASP A 50 4.36 19.74 -10.06
C ASP A 50 5.74 19.15 -10.46
N GLU A 51 6.79 19.33 -9.65
CA GLU A 51 8.10 18.70 -9.91
C GLU A 51 8.16 17.20 -9.60
N ASN A 52 7.28 16.69 -8.72
CA ASN A 52 7.22 15.25 -8.40
C ASN A 52 6.36 14.45 -9.40
N PHE A 53 5.44 15.10 -10.10
CA PHE A 53 4.57 14.41 -11.06
C PHE A 53 5.27 14.07 -12.38
N LYS A 54 6.23 14.90 -12.83
CA LYS A 54 6.90 14.72 -14.13
C LYS A 54 7.93 13.60 -14.25
N ASN A 55 8.34 12.95 -13.15
CA ASN A 55 9.41 11.93 -13.16
C ASN A 55 8.99 10.56 -12.58
N ASN A 56 7.70 10.22 -12.58
CA ASN A 56 7.22 9.00 -11.92
C ASN A 56 7.29 7.71 -12.79
N VAL A 57 8.02 7.75 -13.91
CA VAL A 57 8.21 6.61 -14.81
C VAL A 57 9.47 5.85 -14.42
N LEU A 58 9.35 4.55 -14.13
CA LEU A 58 10.47 3.67 -13.85
C LEU A 58 11.23 3.33 -15.13
N THR A 59 12.55 3.46 -15.07
CA THR A 59 13.45 2.89 -16.07
C THR A 59 13.90 1.49 -15.64
N LEU A 60 14.40 0.71 -16.61
CA LEU A 60 15.03 -0.58 -16.32
C LEU A 60 16.16 -0.46 -15.29
N ASN A 61 16.98 0.58 -15.39
CA ASN A 61 18.09 0.82 -14.49
C ASN A 61 17.63 1.11 -13.05
N ASP A 62 16.50 1.81 -12.88
CA ASP A 62 15.91 2.07 -11.55
C ASP A 62 15.51 0.76 -10.87
N ILE A 63 14.81 -0.11 -11.60
CA ILE A 63 14.38 -1.42 -11.10
C ILE A 63 15.59 -2.28 -10.74
N VAL A 64 16.57 -2.44 -11.65
CA VAL A 64 17.79 -3.23 -11.38
C VAL A 64 18.56 -2.69 -10.18
N LYS A 65 18.66 -1.35 -10.04
CA LYS A 65 19.34 -0.71 -8.90
C LYS A 65 18.60 -0.96 -7.58
N VAL A 66 17.28 -0.91 -7.57
CA VAL A 66 16.45 -1.22 -6.39
C VAL A 66 16.61 -2.68 -5.99
N PHE A 67 16.52 -3.60 -6.96
CA PHE A 67 16.72 -5.04 -6.72
C PHE A 67 18.09 -5.32 -6.12
N LYS A 68 19.15 -4.74 -6.69
CA LYS A 68 20.52 -4.85 -6.14
C LYS A 68 20.62 -4.32 -4.71
N LYS A 69 19.97 -3.19 -4.39
CA LYS A 69 19.94 -2.64 -3.03
C LYS A 69 19.22 -3.54 -2.02
N GLN A 70 18.26 -4.35 -2.48
CA GLN A 70 17.54 -5.35 -1.67
C GLN A 70 18.18 -6.74 -1.74
N ASN A 71 19.45 -6.83 -2.16
CA ASN A 71 20.21 -8.08 -2.29
C ASN A 71 19.61 -9.08 -3.30
N ILE A 72 18.82 -8.62 -4.27
CA ILE A 72 18.38 -9.40 -5.42
C ILE A 72 19.31 -9.09 -6.59
N TYR A 73 20.35 -9.89 -6.76
CA TYR A 73 21.34 -9.67 -7.80
C TYR A 73 20.88 -10.24 -9.14
N LEU A 74 20.61 -9.34 -10.08
CA LEU A 74 20.18 -9.67 -11.43
C LEU A 74 21.39 -9.79 -12.37
N LYS A 75 21.49 -10.91 -13.09
CA LYS A 75 22.46 -11.12 -14.17
C LYS A 75 21.71 -11.19 -15.48
N GLU A 76 22.16 -10.49 -16.51
CA GLU A 76 21.51 -10.57 -17.83
C GLU A 76 21.43 -12.03 -18.30
N GLY A 77 20.21 -12.45 -18.61
CA GLY A 77 19.90 -13.77 -19.12
C GLY A 77 19.70 -13.71 -20.63
N LYS A 78 20.11 -14.78 -21.32
CA LYS A 78 19.67 -15.05 -22.68
C LYS A 78 18.70 -16.22 -22.64
N LEU A 79 17.40 -15.97 -22.81
CA LEU A 79 16.48 -17.04 -23.20
C LEU A 79 16.61 -17.28 -24.70
N LYS A 80 16.38 -18.52 -25.13
CA LYS A 80 16.53 -18.92 -26.54
C LYS A 80 15.53 -18.24 -27.47
N SER A 81 14.38 -17.78 -26.94
CA SER A 81 13.37 -17.00 -27.65
C SER A 81 12.84 -15.92 -26.71
N THR A 82 13.04 -14.65 -27.06
CA THR A 82 12.34 -13.53 -26.41
C THR A 82 10.92 -13.37 -26.93
N ASP A 83 10.64 -13.93 -28.11
CA ASP A 83 9.38 -13.76 -28.83
C ASP A 83 8.25 -14.51 -28.13
N ASP A 84 8.59 -15.59 -27.41
CA ASP A 84 7.65 -16.33 -26.58
C ASP A 84 7.13 -15.46 -25.43
N PHE A 85 7.81 -14.37 -25.06
CA PHE A 85 7.45 -13.45 -23.97
C PHE A 85 6.99 -12.08 -24.45
N ASP A 86 6.80 -11.90 -25.75
CA ASP A 86 6.30 -10.65 -26.30
C ASP A 86 4.89 -10.33 -25.79
N LEU A 87 4.70 -9.08 -25.37
CA LEU A 87 3.40 -8.52 -25.02
C LEU A 87 3.06 -7.41 -26.02
N LYS A 88 2.37 -7.77 -27.11
CA LYS A 88 1.87 -6.82 -28.12
C LYS A 88 3.00 -5.93 -28.70
N GLY A 89 4.16 -6.52 -28.97
CA GLY A 89 5.35 -5.84 -29.48
C GLY A 89 6.29 -5.33 -28.39
N ILE A 90 5.93 -5.48 -27.11
CA ILE A 90 6.76 -5.09 -25.96
C ILE A 90 7.53 -6.32 -25.48
N LYS A 91 8.85 -6.30 -25.70
CA LYS A 91 9.76 -7.37 -25.26
C LYS A 91 10.32 -7.08 -23.87
N PRO A 92 10.40 -8.08 -22.98
CA PRO A 92 11.00 -7.89 -21.67
C PRO A 92 12.53 -7.88 -21.75
N SER A 93 13.15 -7.21 -20.78
CA SER A 93 14.53 -7.47 -20.40
C SER A 93 14.56 -8.69 -19.49
N ILE A 94 15.49 -9.63 -19.76
CA ILE A 94 15.50 -10.94 -19.12
C ILE A 94 16.71 -11.04 -18.19
N TYR A 95 16.45 -11.40 -16.94
CA TYR A 95 17.49 -11.58 -15.93
C TYR A 95 17.39 -12.94 -15.26
N LYS A 96 18.54 -13.46 -14.84
CA LYS A 96 18.66 -14.56 -13.89
C LYS A 96 18.94 -13.99 -12.51
N ILE A 97 18.27 -14.53 -11.49
CA ILE A 97 18.63 -14.28 -10.10
C ILE A 97 19.91 -15.07 -9.82
N ALA A 98 20.95 -14.39 -9.36
CA ALA A 98 22.32 -14.89 -9.34
C ALA A 98 22.50 -16.25 -8.65
N ASP A 99 21.67 -16.56 -7.65
CA ASP A 99 21.87 -17.66 -6.71
C ASP A 99 21.02 -18.91 -7.00
N ASN A 100 19.94 -18.81 -7.78
CA ASN A 100 18.95 -19.90 -7.88
C ASN A 100 18.42 -20.20 -9.29
N LYS A 101 19.05 -19.66 -10.35
CA LYS A 101 18.67 -19.86 -11.77
C LYS A 101 17.26 -19.40 -12.16
N ASP A 102 16.48 -18.88 -11.21
CA ASP A 102 15.17 -18.30 -11.46
C ASP A 102 15.28 -17.11 -12.42
N THR A 103 14.19 -16.83 -13.11
CA THR A 103 14.15 -15.78 -14.13
C THR A 103 13.27 -14.64 -13.66
N ILE A 104 13.69 -13.42 -13.95
CA ILE A 104 12.87 -12.23 -13.88
C ILE A 104 12.76 -11.64 -15.28
N LEU A 105 11.53 -11.40 -15.73
CA LEU A 105 11.22 -10.60 -16.90
C LEU A 105 10.85 -9.19 -16.43
N ILE A 106 11.41 -8.17 -17.06
CA ILE A 106 11.10 -6.76 -16.77
C ILE A 106 10.62 -6.10 -18.05
N TYR A 107 9.34 -5.76 -18.09
CA TYR A 107 8.73 -4.98 -19.15
C TYR A 107 8.69 -3.52 -18.71
N ILE A 108 9.19 -2.62 -19.57
CA ILE A 108 9.08 -1.17 -19.39
C ILE A 108 8.13 -0.65 -20.46
N PHE A 109 7.01 -0.09 -20.02
CA PHE A 109 6.02 0.56 -20.88
C PHE A 109 6.31 2.06 -20.91
N LYS A 110 5.84 2.75 -21.94
CA LYS A 110 5.97 4.20 -22.10
C LYS A 110 5.23 4.94 -20.99
N SER A 111 4.09 4.42 -20.56
CA SER A 111 3.27 5.00 -19.50
C SER A 111 2.56 3.93 -18.68
N PHE A 112 1.93 4.37 -17.58
CA PHE A 112 1.03 3.53 -16.80
C PHE A 112 -0.16 3.05 -17.64
N GLN A 113 -0.75 3.92 -18.46
CA GLN A 113 -1.89 3.58 -19.29
C GLN A 113 -1.54 2.52 -20.34
N GLU A 114 -0.39 2.64 -21.02
CA GLU A 114 0.03 1.62 -22.01
C GLU A 114 0.17 0.24 -21.33
N ARG A 115 0.68 0.19 -20.08
CA ARG A 115 0.73 -1.06 -19.30
C ARG A 115 -0.66 -1.63 -19.08
N GLU A 116 -1.59 -0.82 -18.58
CA GLU A 116 -2.96 -1.28 -18.30
C GLU A 116 -3.70 -1.71 -19.57
N GLU A 117 -3.58 -0.97 -20.67
CA GLU A 117 -4.20 -1.33 -21.96
C GLU A 117 -3.66 -2.67 -22.47
N VAL A 118 -2.33 -2.83 -22.52
CA VAL A 118 -1.71 -4.08 -22.98
C VAL A 118 -2.09 -5.25 -22.07
N LEU A 119 -2.13 -5.04 -20.75
CA LEU A 119 -2.50 -6.09 -19.78
C LEU A 119 -3.99 -6.45 -19.80
N ASN A 120 -4.89 -5.49 -20.05
CA ASN A 120 -6.33 -5.76 -20.16
C ASN A 120 -6.69 -6.48 -21.47
N GLU A 121 -5.88 -6.31 -22.52
CA GLU A 121 -6.05 -7.02 -23.79
C GLU A 121 -5.49 -8.46 -23.80
N THR A 122 -4.77 -8.85 -22.75
CA THR A 122 -4.14 -10.18 -22.67
C THR A 122 -4.53 -10.89 -21.39
N ASN A 123 -4.88 -12.18 -21.50
CA ASN A 123 -5.10 -13.01 -20.31
C ASN A 123 -3.79 -13.55 -19.73
N ARG A 124 -2.66 -13.31 -20.42
CA ARG A 124 -1.33 -13.69 -19.95
C ARG A 124 -1.00 -12.86 -18.72
N TYR A 125 -0.79 -13.52 -17.58
CA TYR A 125 -0.62 -12.91 -16.25
C TYR A 125 -1.90 -12.50 -15.51
N SER A 126 -3.09 -12.85 -15.99
CA SER A 126 -4.34 -12.65 -15.23
C SER A 126 -4.41 -13.51 -13.95
N ASN A 127 -3.68 -14.64 -13.92
CA ASN A 127 -3.64 -15.54 -12.76
C ASN A 127 -2.41 -15.24 -11.88
N SER A 128 -2.59 -14.42 -10.85
CA SER A 128 -1.56 -14.10 -9.84
C SER A 128 -1.21 -15.28 -8.91
N TYR A 129 -1.96 -16.39 -8.98
CA TYR A 129 -1.74 -17.61 -8.20
C TYR A 129 -0.98 -18.70 -8.96
N SER A 130 -0.57 -18.44 -10.21
CA SER A 130 0.28 -19.38 -10.94
C SER A 130 1.62 -19.58 -10.22
N PHE A 131 2.12 -20.82 -10.23
CA PHE A 131 3.49 -21.13 -9.80
C PHE A 131 4.50 -21.01 -10.94
N GLU A 132 4.03 -20.87 -12.17
CA GLU A 132 4.89 -20.79 -13.36
C GLU A 132 5.33 -19.35 -13.62
N GLU A 133 4.41 -18.39 -13.50
CA GLU A 133 4.66 -16.98 -13.79
C GLU A 133 3.92 -16.11 -12.77
N VAL A 134 4.67 -15.34 -11.97
CA VAL A 134 4.11 -14.50 -10.91
C VAL A 134 4.32 -13.03 -11.26
N PRO A 135 3.27 -12.30 -11.66
CA PRO A 135 3.37 -10.89 -12.02
C PRO A 135 3.38 -9.97 -10.80
N TYR A 136 4.14 -8.89 -10.91
CA TYR A 136 4.17 -7.76 -9.98
C TYR A 136 4.13 -6.45 -10.78
N ASN A 137 3.08 -5.66 -10.56
CA ASN A 137 2.91 -4.37 -11.21
C ASN A 137 3.67 -3.29 -10.46
N ALA A 138 4.34 -2.39 -11.20
CA ALA A 138 5.06 -1.26 -10.63
C ALA A 138 4.99 -0.03 -11.54
N LYS A 139 4.09 0.92 -11.26
CA LYS A 139 3.90 2.14 -12.08
C LYS A 139 3.75 1.79 -13.58
N ASN A 140 4.67 2.20 -14.45
CA ASN A 140 4.71 1.87 -15.88
C ASN A 140 5.44 0.55 -16.21
N ALA A 141 5.73 -0.31 -15.24
CA ALA A 141 6.50 -1.54 -15.43
C ALA A 141 5.72 -2.78 -14.97
N LEU A 142 5.99 -3.90 -15.63
CA LEU A 142 5.57 -5.24 -15.20
C LEU A 142 6.82 -6.07 -14.93
N ILE A 143 6.88 -6.68 -13.74
CA ILE A 143 7.94 -7.58 -13.33
C ILE A 143 7.34 -8.97 -13.19
N VAL A 144 7.85 -9.96 -13.91
CA VAL A 144 7.37 -11.34 -13.85
C VAL A 144 8.45 -12.24 -13.30
N PHE A 145 8.17 -12.92 -12.20
CA PHE A 145 9.05 -13.94 -11.62
C PHE A 145 8.67 -15.32 -12.15
N ILE A 146 9.66 -16.07 -12.60
CA ILE A 146 9.52 -17.42 -13.15
C ILE A 146 10.50 -18.33 -12.42
N PRO A 147 10.02 -19.23 -11.54
CA PRO A 147 10.87 -20.23 -10.92
C PRO A 147 11.57 -21.09 -11.97
N SER A 148 12.82 -21.48 -11.70
CA SER A 148 13.58 -22.33 -12.61
C SER A 148 13.00 -23.73 -12.76
N GLU A 149 12.29 -24.21 -11.73
CA GLU A 149 11.63 -25.51 -11.67
C GLU A 149 10.30 -25.39 -10.88
N ILE A 150 9.34 -26.25 -11.22
CA ILE A 150 8.10 -26.40 -10.42
C ILE A 150 8.49 -27.08 -9.10
N PRO A 151 8.07 -26.56 -7.93
CA PRO A 151 8.42 -27.14 -6.64
C PRO A 151 7.91 -28.58 -6.53
N LYS A 152 8.76 -29.50 -6.05
CA LYS A 152 8.41 -30.91 -5.84
C LYS A 152 8.43 -31.30 -4.37
N THR A 153 9.14 -30.53 -3.55
CA THR A 153 9.27 -30.74 -2.10
C THR A 153 8.75 -29.53 -1.32
N GLU A 154 8.51 -29.71 -0.02
CA GLU A 154 8.13 -28.62 0.87
C GLU A 154 9.26 -27.58 0.97
N GLU A 155 10.51 -28.04 0.98
CA GLU A 155 11.69 -27.19 0.99
C GLU A 155 11.79 -26.32 -0.28
N ASP A 156 11.52 -26.89 -1.45
CA ASP A 156 11.45 -26.14 -2.71
C ASP A 156 10.35 -25.06 -2.61
N PHE A 157 9.19 -25.43 -2.08
CA PHE A 157 8.06 -24.53 -1.92
C PHE A 157 8.41 -23.35 -1.00
N ILE A 158 9.03 -23.63 0.15
CA ILE A 158 9.47 -22.61 1.11
C ILE A 158 10.50 -21.67 0.45
N SER A 159 11.44 -22.21 -0.31
CA SER A 159 12.48 -21.42 -1.00
C SER A 159 11.89 -20.49 -2.06
N ILE A 160 10.99 -21.01 -2.91
CA ILE A 160 10.27 -20.22 -3.91
C ILE A 160 9.42 -19.15 -3.24
N PHE A 161 8.69 -19.50 -2.18
CA PHE A 161 7.85 -18.55 -1.45
C PHE A 161 8.67 -17.41 -0.83
N LYS A 162 9.83 -17.70 -0.21
CA LYS A 162 10.74 -16.67 0.30
C LYS A 162 11.22 -15.72 -0.79
N THR A 163 11.55 -16.26 -1.96
CA THR A 163 11.99 -15.46 -3.11
C THR A 163 10.85 -14.57 -3.62
N ARG A 164 9.64 -15.13 -3.75
CA ARG A 164 8.43 -14.37 -4.12
C ARG A 164 8.14 -13.26 -3.12
N GLU A 165 8.21 -13.54 -1.83
CA GLU A 165 7.99 -12.55 -0.78
C GLU A 165 9.02 -11.43 -0.86
N LEU A 166 10.29 -11.74 -1.07
CA LEU A 166 11.35 -10.75 -1.23
C LEU A 166 11.12 -9.83 -2.44
N ILE A 167 10.75 -10.40 -3.58
CA ILE A 167 10.41 -9.64 -4.80
C ILE A 167 9.16 -8.79 -4.56
N SER A 168 8.09 -9.38 -4.06
CA SER A 168 6.82 -8.69 -3.75
C SER A 168 7.05 -7.51 -2.82
N ASN A 169 7.79 -7.69 -1.74
CA ASN A 169 8.13 -6.64 -0.79
C ASN A 169 9.01 -5.56 -1.42
N THR A 170 9.94 -5.95 -2.29
CA THR A 170 10.81 -5.00 -3.00
C THR A 170 10.00 -4.11 -3.93
N VAL A 171 9.14 -4.72 -4.75
CA VAL A 171 8.26 -4.01 -5.68
C VAL A 171 7.31 -3.09 -4.93
N PHE A 172 6.60 -3.64 -3.94
CA PHE A 172 5.65 -2.88 -3.14
C PHE A 172 6.32 -1.67 -2.46
N LYS A 173 7.38 -1.88 -1.69
CA LYS A 173 7.94 -0.85 -0.81
C LYS A 173 8.79 0.18 -1.56
N PHE A 174 9.55 -0.25 -2.57
CA PHE A 174 10.59 0.60 -3.16
C PHE A 174 10.32 0.99 -4.62
N LEU A 175 9.45 0.28 -5.34
CA LEU A 175 9.06 0.68 -6.70
C LEU A 175 7.69 1.35 -6.72
N ASN A 176 6.80 0.97 -5.81
CA ASN A 176 5.47 1.57 -5.65
C ASN A 176 5.36 2.46 -4.40
N ASP A 177 6.47 2.83 -3.77
CA ASP A 177 6.46 3.72 -2.60
C ASP A 177 5.47 3.27 -1.50
N GLY A 178 5.32 1.94 -1.37
CA GLY A 178 4.32 1.29 -0.54
C GLY A 178 4.48 1.60 0.94
N LYS A 179 3.34 1.88 1.57
CA LYS A 179 3.23 2.27 2.97
C LYS A 179 2.57 1.17 3.77
N GLU A 180 2.99 1.03 5.02
CA GLU A 180 2.39 0.12 5.97
C GLU A 180 1.87 0.90 7.17
N ARG A 181 0.66 0.56 7.61
CA ARG A 181 0.10 1.05 8.86
C ARG A 181 -0.27 -0.15 9.72
N VAL A 182 0.19 -0.13 10.96
CA VAL A 182 -0.03 -1.22 11.91
C VAL A 182 -0.96 -0.74 13.00
N TYR A 183 -2.05 -1.46 13.21
CA TYR A 183 -2.98 -1.25 14.31
C TYR A 183 -2.79 -2.37 15.32
N LYS A 184 -2.71 -2.01 16.60
CA LYS A 184 -2.53 -2.97 17.70
C LYS A 184 -3.52 -2.71 18.82
N GLY A 185 -3.78 -3.76 19.58
CA GLY A 185 -4.61 -3.74 20.77
C GLY A 185 -4.64 -5.13 21.40
N GLU A 186 -5.16 -5.20 22.61
CA GLU A 186 -5.25 -6.45 23.36
C GLU A 186 -6.51 -6.50 24.22
N SER A 187 -6.86 -7.72 24.64
CA SER A 187 -7.88 -8.03 25.65
C SER A 187 -7.23 -8.86 26.76
N GLU A 188 -8.00 -9.54 27.63
CA GLU A 188 -7.40 -10.35 28.70
C GLU A 188 -6.55 -11.49 28.12
N ASN A 189 -7.07 -12.21 27.12
CA ASN A 189 -6.48 -13.44 26.62
C ASN A 189 -5.77 -13.29 25.27
N TRP A 190 -6.01 -12.19 24.55
CA TRP A 190 -5.60 -12.05 23.16
C TRP A 190 -4.84 -10.76 22.87
N GLU A 191 -3.91 -10.83 21.92
CA GLU A 191 -3.29 -9.69 21.26
C GLU A 191 -3.70 -9.70 19.79
N GLY A 192 -4.20 -8.57 19.31
CA GLY A 192 -4.56 -8.38 17.92
C GLY A 192 -3.57 -7.45 17.23
N THR A 193 -3.23 -7.78 15.99
CA THR A 193 -2.54 -6.88 15.07
C THR A 193 -3.30 -6.84 13.75
N PHE A 194 -3.39 -5.67 13.14
CA PHE A 194 -3.89 -5.51 11.79
C PHE A 194 -2.88 -4.68 11.01
N THR A 195 -2.28 -5.26 9.97
CA THR A 195 -1.37 -4.53 9.09
C THR A 195 -2.08 -4.19 7.79
N LEU A 196 -2.19 -2.89 7.49
CA LEU A 196 -2.64 -2.38 6.20
C LEU A 196 -1.42 -2.03 5.37
N ARG A 197 -1.23 -2.70 4.22
CA ARG A 197 -0.25 -2.35 3.19
C ARG A 197 -0.97 -1.62 2.07
N TYR A 198 -0.49 -0.46 1.64
CA TYR A 198 -1.16 0.32 0.60
C TYR A 198 -0.21 1.24 -0.16
N TYR A 199 -0.61 1.62 -1.38
CA TYR A 199 -0.08 2.77 -2.09
C TYR A 199 -1.20 3.46 -2.88
N GLU A 200 -1.02 4.73 -3.16
CA GLU A 200 -1.91 5.55 -3.99
C GLU A 200 -1.02 6.45 -4.84
N HIS A 201 -1.17 6.38 -6.15
CA HIS A 201 -0.45 7.20 -7.11
C HIS A 201 -1.42 7.94 -8.01
N TRP A 202 -1.19 9.24 -8.14
CA TRP A 202 -1.76 10.07 -9.19
C TRP A 202 -0.69 10.23 -10.26
N ILE A 203 -0.98 9.77 -11.47
CA ILE A 203 -0.03 9.69 -12.57
C ILE A 203 -0.57 10.54 -13.71
N GLU A 204 0.13 11.60 -14.09
CA GLU A 204 -0.24 12.41 -15.24
C GLU A 204 0.61 11.99 -16.45
N ASP A 205 -0.04 11.65 -17.56
CA ASP A 205 0.62 11.39 -18.85
C ASP A 205 -0.08 12.15 -19.99
N GLU A 206 0.34 11.88 -21.24
CA GLU A 206 -0.19 12.55 -22.43
C GLU A 206 -1.71 12.40 -22.62
N ASN A 207 -2.33 11.43 -21.96
CA ASN A 207 -3.76 11.14 -22.04
C ASN A 207 -4.55 11.63 -20.80
N GLY A 208 -3.87 12.21 -19.80
CA GLY A 208 -4.51 12.84 -18.65
C GLY A 208 -4.05 12.30 -17.29
N LEU A 209 -4.85 12.58 -16.26
CA LEU A 209 -4.59 12.18 -14.88
C LEU A 209 -5.21 10.80 -14.59
N HIS A 210 -4.35 9.86 -14.21
CA HIS A 210 -4.70 8.49 -13.86
C HIS A 210 -4.51 8.23 -12.37
N TYR A 211 -5.24 7.24 -11.87
CA TYR A 211 -5.19 6.82 -10.48
C TYR A 211 -4.84 5.33 -10.37
N ASP A 212 -3.73 5.02 -9.71
CA ASP A 212 -3.30 3.66 -9.40
C ASP A 212 -3.29 3.48 -7.89
N SER A 213 -3.89 2.40 -7.41
CA SER A 213 -3.92 2.11 -5.98
C SER A 213 -3.90 0.63 -5.70
N TYR A 214 -3.37 0.31 -4.54
CA TYR A 214 -3.35 -1.03 -3.99
C TYR A 214 -3.58 -0.95 -2.50
N SER A 215 -4.31 -1.94 -1.98
CA SER A 215 -4.47 -2.11 -0.55
C SER A 215 -4.72 -3.56 -0.18
N ALA A 216 -3.95 -4.03 0.79
CA ALA A 216 -4.06 -5.36 1.36
C ALA A 216 -4.03 -5.30 2.88
N GLN A 217 -4.80 -6.19 3.49
CA GLN A 217 -5.08 -6.26 4.92
C GLN A 217 -4.60 -7.60 5.46
N TYR A 218 -3.84 -7.56 6.56
CA TYR A 218 -3.25 -8.73 7.19
C TYR A 218 -3.63 -8.74 8.68
N PRO A 219 -4.82 -9.25 9.01
CA PRO A 219 -5.20 -9.50 10.39
C PRO A 219 -4.33 -10.61 10.99
N LYS A 220 -3.87 -10.41 12.22
CA LYS A 220 -3.14 -11.39 13.03
C LYS A 220 -3.73 -11.39 14.43
N LEU A 221 -3.82 -12.59 15.00
CA LEU A 221 -4.34 -12.81 16.33
C LEU A 221 -3.42 -13.78 17.08
N LYS A 222 -3.06 -13.44 18.32
CA LYS A 222 -2.19 -14.24 19.18
C LYS A 222 -2.82 -14.45 20.53
N TYR A 223 -2.88 -15.70 20.99
CA TYR A 223 -3.26 -16.04 22.35
C TYR A 223 -2.10 -15.79 23.31
N LYS A 224 -2.36 -15.11 24.43
CA LYS A 224 -1.32 -14.64 25.35
C LYS A 224 -0.90 -15.67 26.41
N LYS A 225 -1.75 -16.67 26.67
CA LYS A 225 -1.50 -17.67 27.73
C LYS A 225 -0.81 -18.91 27.17
N THR A 226 -0.16 -19.66 28.05
CA THR A 226 0.64 -20.83 27.69
C THR A 226 -0.20 -22.07 27.40
N ASP A 227 -1.46 -22.10 27.83
CA ASP A 227 -2.37 -23.23 27.68
C ASP A 227 -3.07 -23.25 26.30
N ILE A 228 -2.30 -23.02 25.23
CA ILE A 228 -2.80 -22.88 23.84
C ILE A 228 -3.72 -24.03 23.42
N GLY A 229 -3.35 -25.28 23.79
CA GLY A 229 -4.14 -26.47 23.47
C GLY A 229 -5.53 -26.49 24.12
N SER A 230 -5.76 -25.66 25.14
CA SER A 230 -7.06 -25.50 25.78
C SER A 230 -8.02 -24.63 24.97
N VAL A 231 -7.55 -23.79 24.04
CA VAL A 231 -8.40 -22.82 23.33
C VAL A 231 -9.35 -23.53 22.36
N GLY A 232 -8.88 -24.57 21.68
CA GLY A 232 -9.62 -25.26 20.62
C GLY A 232 -9.73 -24.43 19.35
N LEU A 233 -10.78 -24.67 18.56
CA LEU A 233 -11.07 -23.87 17.38
C LEU A 233 -11.75 -22.56 17.76
N ILE A 234 -11.41 -21.49 17.06
CA ILE A 234 -11.97 -20.15 17.28
C ILE A 234 -12.82 -19.68 16.10
N ILE A 235 -13.74 -18.79 16.40
CA ILE A 235 -14.39 -17.90 15.43
C ILE A 235 -13.75 -16.52 15.61
N PHE A 236 -13.29 -15.96 14.50
CA PHE A 236 -12.64 -14.66 14.44
C PHE A 236 -13.41 -13.76 13.49
N GLU A 237 -13.87 -12.62 14.01
CA GLU A 237 -14.53 -11.59 13.23
C GLU A 237 -13.73 -10.29 13.36
N TYR A 238 -13.66 -9.53 12.27
CA TYR A 238 -13.13 -8.17 12.29
C TYR A 238 -14.10 -7.20 11.62
N ASP A 239 -14.14 -5.99 12.14
CA ASP A 239 -14.95 -4.88 11.66
C ASP A 239 -14.06 -3.65 11.49
N THR A 240 -14.04 -3.12 10.27
CA THR A 240 -13.39 -1.86 9.91
C THR A 240 -14.46 -0.87 9.46
N THR A 241 -14.12 0.41 9.37
CA THR A 241 -15.05 1.44 8.85
C THR A 241 -15.57 1.15 7.45
N HIS A 242 -14.88 0.32 6.66
CA HIS A 242 -15.17 0.08 5.24
C HIS A 242 -15.54 -1.39 4.92
N GLY A 243 -15.56 -2.28 5.91
CA GLY A 243 -15.81 -3.69 5.65
C GLY A 243 -15.63 -4.58 6.86
N LYS A 244 -16.17 -5.80 6.75
CA LYS A 244 -16.12 -6.82 7.79
C LYS A 244 -15.62 -8.14 7.21
N GLY A 245 -14.97 -8.95 8.03
CA GLY A 245 -14.62 -10.32 7.68
C GLY A 245 -14.88 -11.27 8.84
N ASN A 246 -15.06 -12.54 8.52
CA ASN A 246 -15.31 -13.61 9.47
C ASN A 246 -14.56 -14.87 9.01
N PHE A 247 -13.90 -15.53 9.95
CA PHE A 247 -13.24 -16.80 9.80
C PHE A 247 -13.73 -17.75 10.90
N ASN A 248 -14.22 -18.92 10.50
CA ASN A 248 -14.71 -19.94 11.40
C ASN A 248 -13.76 -21.13 11.41
N GLY A 249 -13.57 -21.74 12.58
CA GLY A 249 -12.81 -22.97 12.70
C GLY A 249 -11.30 -22.78 12.64
N LEU A 250 -10.80 -21.61 13.04
CA LEU A 250 -9.36 -21.36 13.06
C LEU A 250 -8.70 -22.08 14.22
N GLY A 251 -7.64 -22.83 13.93
CA GLY A 251 -6.75 -23.41 14.95
C GLY A 251 -5.59 -22.46 15.28
N LEU A 252 -5.00 -22.66 16.47
CA LEU A 252 -3.76 -21.97 16.84
C LEU A 252 -2.55 -22.86 16.54
N ASN A 253 -1.47 -22.25 16.05
CA ASN A 253 -0.18 -22.92 15.94
C ASN A 253 0.50 -23.06 17.33
N LYS A 254 1.67 -23.70 17.36
CA LYS A 254 2.43 -23.95 18.61
C LYS A 254 2.85 -22.66 19.34
N GLU A 255 2.85 -21.52 18.66
CA GLU A 255 3.21 -20.20 19.20
C GLU A 255 1.97 -19.37 19.58
N GLY A 256 0.77 -19.93 19.44
CA GLY A 256 -0.49 -19.30 19.82
C GLY A 256 -1.08 -18.37 18.76
N TYR A 257 -0.57 -18.37 17.52
CA TYR A 257 -1.12 -17.56 16.44
C TYR A 257 -2.20 -18.30 15.66
N ALA A 258 -3.26 -17.58 15.28
CA ALA A 258 -4.25 -18.03 14.31
C ALA A 258 -3.78 -17.74 12.87
N ASP A 259 -3.96 -18.70 11.96
CA ASP A 259 -3.69 -18.51 10.54
C ASP A 259 -4.91 -17.93 9.81
N ILE A 260 -4.93 -16.61 9.68
CA ILE A 260 -6.07 -15.85 9.14
C ILE A 260 -5.85 -15.49 7.65
N GLY A 261 -4.62 -15.58 7.16
CA GLY A 261 -4.23 -15.10 5.84
C GLY A 261 -4.31 -13.57 5.69
N GLY A 262 -4.30 -13.10 4.44
CA GLY A 262 -4.47 -11.70 4.08
C GLY A 262 -5.48 -11.56 2.95
N GLY A 263 -6.06 -10.37 2.80
CA GLY A 263 -7.07 -10.08 1.79
C GLY A 263 -6.91 -8.71 1.16
N GLY A 264 -7.52 -8.51 0.00
CA GLY A 264 -7.76 -7.17 -0.52
C GLY A 264 -8.71 -6.43 0.40
N GLY A 265 -8.56 -5.12 0.53
CA GLY A 265 -9.50 -4.33 1.33
C GLY A 265 -9.34 -2.85 1.08
N SER A 266 -10.23 -2.03 1.63
CA SER A 266 -10.17 -0.58 1.43
C SER A 266 -9.07 0.07 2.28
N MET A 267 -8.59 1.23 1.82
CA MET A 267 -7.76 2.10 2.63
C MET A 267 -8.55 2.57 3.86
N LEU A 268 -7.86 2.68 4.99
CA LEU A 268 -8.44 3.13 6.26
C LEU A 268 -7.93 4.52 6.59
N GLU A 269 -8.76 5.31 7.27
CA GLU A 269 -8.33 6.59 7.84
C GLU A 269 -7.22 6.37 8.88
N GLU A 270 -6.38 7.38 9.08
CA GLU A 270 -5.25 7.28 10.00
C GLU A 270 -5.66 6.99 11.45
N LYS A 271 -6.81 7.52 11.86
CA LYS A 271 -7.38 7.34 13.21
C LYS A 271 -8.49 6.29 13.26
N ALA A 272 -8.61 5.45 12.22
CA ALA A 272 -9.58 4.38 12.21
C ALA A 272 -9.34 3.42 13.38
N GLU A 273 -10.42 2.95 13.97
CA GLU A 273 -10.38 1.84 14.92
C GLU A 273 -10.85 0.57 14.21
N ILE A 274 -10.17 -0.53 14.51
CA ILE A 274 -10.53 -1.85 13.99
C ILE A 274 -10.98 -2.70 15.17
N LYS A 275 -12.15 -3.30 15.06
CA LYS A 275 -12.73 -4.10 16.14
C LYS A 275 -12.58 -5.57 15.81
N TYR A 276 -11.96 -6.31 16.70
CA TYR A 276 -11.93 -7.76 16.63
C TYR A 276 -12.92 -8.35 17.63
N THR A 277 -13.59 -9.41 17.23
CA THR A 277 -14.38 -10.28 18.10
C THR A 277 -13.84 -11.69 17.96
N ILE A 278 -13.50 -12.30 19.10
CA ILE A 278 -12.93 -13.65 19.17
C ILE A 278 -13.85 -14.49 20.02
N LYS A 279 -14.35 -15.61 19.49
CA LYS A 279 -15.17 -16.57 20.23
C LYS A 279 -14.50 -17.92 20.24
N TRP A 280 -14.44 -18.54 21.41
CA TRP A 280 -13.89 -19.89 21.57
C TRP A 280 -14.56 -20.56 22.76
N LYS A 281 -15.00 -21.82 22.59
CA LYS A 281 -15.87 -22.49 23.57
C LYS A 281 -17.07 -21.59 23.93
N ASP A 282 -17.28 -21.34 25.23
CA ASP A 282 -18.32 -20.48 25.79
C ASP A 282 -17.80 -19.07 26.15
N LYS A 283 -16.65 -18.65 25.58
CA LYS A 283 -16.03 -17.35 25.83
C LYS A 283 -16.06 -16.47 24.59
N GLU A 284 -16.16 -15.17 24.84
CA GLU A 284 -16.09 -14.13 23.82
C GLU A 284 -15.27 -12.96 24.35
N GLU A 285 -14.36 -12.43 23.51
CA GLU A 285 -13.59 -11.23 23.80
C GLU A 285 -13.60 -10.27 22.62
N HIS A 286 -13.54 -8.98 22.96
CA HIS A 286 -13.44 -7.90 21.99
C HIS A 286 -12.13 -7.14 22.17
N ILE A 287 -11.50 -6.80 21.04
CA ILE A 287 -10.30 -5.96 21.01
C ILE A 287 -10.60 -4.75 20.14
N VAL A 288 -10.19 -3.57 20.59
CA VAL A 288 -10.14 -2.36 19.76
C VAL A 288 -8.69 -2.10 19.41
N LEU A 289 -8.38 -2.17 18.11
CA LEU A 289 -7.05 -1.88 17.58
C LEU A 289 -6.95 -0.42 17.15
N LYS A 290 -5.84 0.23 17.49
CA LYS A 290 -5.55 1.62 17.11
C LYS A 290 -4.19 1.70 16.44
N ALA A 291 -4.04 2.67 15.53
CA ALA A 291 -2.78 2.93 14.84
C ALA A 291 -1.65 3.17 15.86
N GLN A 292 -0.47 2.63 15.55
CA GLN A 292 0.76 2.80 16.33
C GLN A 292 1.66 3.87 15.73
#